data_AF-A0A931UF92-F1
#
_entry.id   AF-A0A931UF92-F1
#
_cell.length_a   1.000
_cell.length_b   1.000
_cell.length_c   1.000
_cell.angle_alpha   90.00
_cell.angle_beta   90.00
_cell.angle_gamma   90.00
#
_symmetry.space_group_name_H-M   'P 1'
#
loop_
_entity.id
_entity.type
_entity.pdbx_description
1 polymer ?
#
loop_
_entity_poly.entity_id
_entity_poly.type
_entity_poly.pdbx_seq_one_letter_code
_entity_poly.pdbx_strand_id
1 'polypeptide(L)'
;MEEKIPRHYLYIVVLLLLAVGAILVWNYAAGKKSEPGGVAGVLEGRNSELEERERQIQALDEQAAQLRKELDASSRKVAELQDRLDDTRRALSSTEQKLRSAVRQAERSGPPAAPQPQEKSVSRVPEPAPASGWRRPAEPGAYEVVRSTSVFAEPSEASRKVSAVKRGTRVTVVGSSGEWLEVRSKHGNPPGFIRRDDAMFLERTE
;
A
#
# COMPACT_ATOMS: atom_id res chain seq x y z
N MET A 1 32.25 6.89 -10.27
CA MET A 1 30.96 6.19 -10.12
C MET A 1 30.89 5.17 -11.25
N GLU A 2 31.29 3.92 -10.98
CA GLU A 2 31.14 2.81 -11.93
C GLU A 2 30.25 1.76 -11.25
N GLU A 3 28.98 1.72 -11.61
CA GLU A 3 28.11 0.61 -11.20
C GLU A 3 28.45 -0.61 -12.04
N LYS A 4 29.11 -1.58 -11.42
CA LYS A 4 29.35 -2.90 -12.00
C LYS A 4 28.00 -3.62 -12.17
N ILE A 5 27.49 -3.64 -13.40
CA ILE A 5 26.34 -4.46 -13.78
C ILE A 5 26.69 -5.93 -13.44
N PRO A 6 25.94 -6.59 -12.54
CA PRO A 6 26.22 -7.97 -12.15
C PRO A 6 26.13 -8.89 -13.37
N ARG A 7 27.12 -9.77 -13.57
CA ARG A 7 27.18 -10.68 -14.74
C ARG A 7 25.90 -11.50 -14.96
N HIS A 8 25.15 -11.78 -13.90
CA HIS A 8 23.87 -12.48 -13.95
C HIS A 8 22.79 -11.68 -14.70
N TYR A 9 22.83 -10.35 -14.63
CA TYR A 9 21.91 -9.47 -15.36
C TYR A 9 22.17 -9.50 -16.87
N LEU A 10 23.44 -9.63 -17.27
CA LEU A 10 23.81 -9.79 -18.68
C LEU A 10 23.21 -11.09 -19.25
N TYR A 11 23.27 -12.19 -18.49
CA TYR A 11 22.66 -13.46 -18.90
C TYR A 11 21.14 -13.35 -19.03
N ILE A 12 20.46 -12.66 -18.11
CA ILE A 12 19.00 -12.46 -18.16
C ILE A 12 18.61 -11.69 -19.42
N VAL A 13 19.33 -10.62 -19.77
CA VAL A 13 19.06 -9.82 -20.97
C VAL A 13 19.29 -10.63 -22.25
N VAL A 14 20.37 -11.42 -22.33
CA VAL A 14 20.64 -12.27 -23.50
C VAL A 14 19.57 -13.36 -23.66
N LEU A 15 19.11 -13.96 -22.56
CA LEU A 15 18.09 -15.00 -22.60
C LEU A 15 16.72 -14.44 -23.01
N LEU A 16 16.40 -13.22 -22.57
CA LEU A 16 15.22 -12.48 -23.02
C LEU A 16 15.25 -12.19 -24.53
N LEU A 17 16.40 -11.73 -25.05
CA LEU A 17 16.56 -11.46 -26.47
C LEU A 17 16.43 -12.72 -27.34
N LEU A 18 16.96 -13.86 -26.88
CA LEU A 18 16.80 -15.14 -27.58
C LEU A 18 15.35 -15.64 -27.55
N ALA A 19 14.64 -15.49 -26.44
CA ALA A 19 13.24 -15.87 -26.33
C ALA A 19 12.35 -15.04 -27.28
N VAL A 20 12.57 -13.72 -27.32
CA VAL A 20 11.86 -12.82 -28.24
C VAL A 20 12.18 -13.14 -29.69
N GLY A 21 13.45 -13.42 -30.01
CA GLY A 21 13.87 -13.84 -31.35
C GLY A 21 13.19 -15.13 -31.81
N ALA A 22 13.09 -16.13 -30.92
CA ALA A 22 12.42 -17.38 -31.23
C ALA A 22 10.91 -17.21 -31.48
N ILE A 23 10.24 -16.38 -30.69
CA ILE A 23 8.81 -16.07 -30.86
C ILE A 23 8.56 -15.36 -32.20
N LEU A 24 9.42 -14.42 -32.58
CA LEU A 24 9.31 -13.71 -33.85
C LEU A 24 9.53 -14.63 -35.06
N VAL A 25 10.51 -15.53 -35.00
CA VAL A 25 10.77 -16.50 -36.07
C VAL A 25 9.63 -17.52 -36.18
N TRP A 26 9.08 -17.98 -35.06
CA TRP A 26 7.92 -18.88 -35.05
C TRP A 26 6.69 -18.23 -35.70
N ASN A 27 6.44 -16.94 -35.40
CA ASN A 27 5.33 -16.20 -35.99
C ASN A 27 5.53 -15.95 -37.50
N TYR A 28 6.77 -15.76 -37.96
CA TYR A 28 7.07 -15.57 -39.38
C TYR A 28 6.99 -16.85 -40.21
N ALA A 29 7.30 -18.01 -39.64
CA ALA A 29 7.28 -19.29 -40.35
C ALA A 29 5.87 -19.88 -40.54
N ALA A 30 4.89 -19.47 -39.73
CA ALA A 30 3.50 -19.93 -39.83
C ALA A 30 2.72 -19.34 -41.03
N GLY A 31 3.26 -18.34 -41.73
CA GLY A 31 2.54 -17.56 -42.76
C GLY A 31 2.65 -18.06 -44.21
N LYS A 32 3.30 -19.18 -44.51
CA LYS A 32 3.47 -19.65 -45.91
C LYS A 32 3.05 -21.10 -46.11
N LYS A 33 1.75 -21.31 -46.34
CA LYS A 33 1.19 -22.37 -47.19
C LYS A 33 -0.29 -22.07 -47.43
N SER A 34 -0.64 -21.53 -48.59
CA SER A 34 -2.02 -21.47 -49.06
C SER A 34 -2.08 -21.67 -50.57
N GLU A 35 -2.69 -22.80 -50.95
CA GLU A 35 -3.12 -23.15 -52.30
C GLU A 35 -4.36 -22.34 -52.73
N PRO A 36 -4.63 -22.19 -54.05
CA PRO A 36 -5.61 -21.24 -54.55
C PRO A 36 -7.02 -21.88 -54.58
N GLY A 37 -7.78 -21.69 -53.51
CA GLY A 37 -9.21 -22.03 -53.47
C GLY A 37 -10.04 -21.26 -52.42
N GLY A 38 -9.42 -20.39 -51.61
CA GLY A 38 -10.01 -19.89 -50.36
C GLY A 38 -10.60 -18.47 -50.37
N VAL A 39 -10.78 -17.81 -51.51
CA VAL A 39 -11.18 -16.39 -51.52
C VAL A 39 -12.60 -16.14 -50.99
N ALA A 40 -13.54 -17.08 -51.16
CA ALA A 40 -14.90 -16.93 -50.64
C ALA A 40 -14.97 -17.07 -49.10
N GLY A 41 -14.35 -18.12 -48.55
CA GLY A 41 -14.32 -18.33 -47.09
C GLY A 41 -13.46 -17.31 -46.32
N VAL A 42 -12.42 -16.76 -46.96
CA VAL A 42 -11.59 -15.70 -46.35
C VAL A 42 -12.31 -14.35 -46.26
N LEU A 43 -13.19 -14.04 -47.23
CA LEU A 43 -14.02 -12.83 -47.17
C LEU A 43 -15.08 -12.94 -46.08
N GLU A 44 -15.66 -14.12 -45.89
CA GLU A 44 -16.64 -14.38 -44.84
C GLU A 44 -16.00 -14.35 -43.44
N GLY A 45 -14.81 -14.95 -43.28
CA GLY A 45 -14.02 -14.87 -42.05
C GLY A 45 -13.56 -13.44 -41.71
N ARG A 46 -13.22 -12.63 -42.71
CA ARG A 46 -12.90 -11.20 -42.51
C ARG A 46 -14.10 -10.39 -42.06
N ASN A 47 -15.30 -10.68 -42.58
CA ASN A 47 -16.51 -10.00 -42.14
C ASN A 47 -16.84 -10.32 -40.69
N SER A 48 -16.73 -11.59 -40.27
CA SER A 48 -16.89 -11.95 -38.85
C SER A 48 -15.84 -11.29 -37.96
N GLU A 49 -14.59 -11.19 -38.41
CA GLU A 49 -13.54 -10.51 -37.64
C GLU A 49 -13.81 -9.00 -37.50
N LEU A 50 -14.38 -8.36 -38.52
CA LEU A 50 -14.79 -6.96 -38.45
C LEU A 50 -15.93 -6.76 -37.45
N GLU A 51 -16.92 -7.65 -37.42
CA GLU A 51 -17.98 -7.61 -36.43
C GLU A 51 -17.46 -7.81 -35.00
N GLU A 52 -16.47 -8.68 -34.81
CA GLU A 52 -15.81 -8.87 -33.51
C GLU A 52 -15.01 -7.61 -33.11
N ARG A 53 -14.26 -7.02 -34.04
CA ARG A 53 -13.52 -5.77 -33.80
C ARG A 53 -14.46 -4.61 -33.50
N GLU A 54 -15.62 -4.55 -34.14
CA GLU A 54 -16.62 -3.52 -33.88
C GLU A 54 -17.24 -3.67 -32.50
N ARG A 55 -17.50 -4.91 -32.05
CA ARG A 55 -17.88 -5.18 -30.65
C ARG A 55 -16.77 -4.80 -29.67
N GLN A 56 -15.50 -5.06 -30.00
CA GLN A 56 -14.37 -4.64 -29.16
C GLN A 56 -14.28 -3.13 -29.05
N ILE A 57 -14.48 -2.39 -30.14
CA ILE A 57 -14.49 -0.93 -30.13
C ILE A 57 -15.61 -0.41 -29.20
N GLN A 58 -16.82 -0.97 -29.31
CA GLN A 58 -17.92 -0.60 -28.42
C GLN A 58 -17.58 -0.87 -26.95
N ALA A 59 -17.00 -2.02 -26.64
CA ALA A 59 -16.57 -2.35 -25.29
C ALA A 59 -15.47 -1.41 -24.76
N LEU A 60 -14.54 -0.99 -25.62
CA LEU A 60 -13.50 -0.03 -25.25
C LEU A 60 -14.06 1.37 -24.99
N ASP A 61 -15.05 1.80 -25.79
CA ASP A 61 -15.73 3.08 -25.57
C ASP A 61 -16.52 3.08 -24.25
N GLU A 62 -17.16 1.96 -23.91
CA GLU A 62 -17.80 1.78 -22.60
C GLU A 62 -16.80 1.85 -21.46
N GLN A 63 -15.63 1.19 -21.59
CA GLN A 63 -14.56 1.26 -20.61
C GLN A 63 -14.03 2.69 -20.45
N ALA A 64 -13.85 3.43 -21.55
CA ALA A 64 -13.43 4.83 -21.51
C ALA A 64 -14.46 5.72 -20.79
N ALA A 65 -15.77 5.48 -21.01
CA ALA A 65 -16.84 6.19 -20.31
C ALA A 65 -16.88 5.84 -18.81
N GLN A 66 -16.64 4.58 -18.44
CA GLN A 66 -16.55 4.16 -17.05
C GLN A 66 -15.35 4.79 -16.34
N LEU A 67 -14.17 4.77 -16.95
CA LEU A 67 -12.96 5.40 -16.40
C LEU A 67 -13.16 6.90 -16.16
N ARG A 68 -13.83 7.60 -17.07
CA ARG A 68 -14.18 9.02 -16.88
C ARG A 68 -15.08 9.22 -15.67
N LYS A 69 -16.12 8.40 -15.51
CA LYS A 69 -17.00 8.45 -14.32
C LYS A 69 -16.24 8.18 -13.03
N GLU A 70 -15.30 7.24 -13.04
CA GLU A 70 -14.47 6.92 -11.88
C GLU A 70 -13.52 8.06 -11.52
N LEU A 71 -12.91 8.70 -12.53
CA LEU A 71 -12.11 9.92 -12.37
C LEU A 71 -12.92 11.05 -11.76
N ASP A 72 -14.15 11.29 -12.24
CA ASP A 72 -15.04 12.31 -11.68
C ASP A 72 -15.42 11.99 -10.22
N ALA A 73 -15.76 10.74 -9.93
CA ALA A 73 -16.09 10.29 -8.57
C ALA A 73 -14.89 10.40 -7.63
N SER A 74 -13.70 10.04 -8.11
CA SER A 74 -12.44 10.15 -7.37
C SER A 74 -12.10 11.61 -7.08
N SER A 75 -12.23 12.49 -8.08
CA SER A 75 -12.04 13.94 -7.95
C SER A 75 -12.94 14.56 -6.88
N ARG A 76 -14.22 14.16 -6.86
CA ARG A 76 -15.17 14.60 -5.81
C ARG A 76 -14.74 14.17 -4.41
N LYS A 77 -14.26 12.93 -4.25
CA LYS A 77 -13.73 12.44 -2.96
C LYS A 77 -12.51 13.26 -2.52
N VAL A 78 -11.63 13.63 -3.45
CA VAL A 78 -10.47 14.48 -3.14
C VAL A 78 -10.93 15.86 -2.67
N ALA A 79 -11.93 16.47 -3.32
CA ALA A 79 -12.48 17.75 -2.89
C ALA A 79 -13.11 17.67 -1.49
N GLU A 80 -13.86 16.60 -1.18
CA GLU A 80 -14.43 16.38 0.17
C GLU A 80 -13.34 16.21 1.24
N LEU A 81 -12.29 15.44 0.95
CA LEU A 81 -11.18 15.25 1.88
C LEU A 81 -10.44 16.57 2.15
N GLN A 82 -10.30 17.41 1.13
CA GLN A 82 -9.67 18.72 1.28
C GLN A 82 -10.51 19.65 2.16
N ASP A 83 -11.83 19.68 1.96
CA ASP A 83 -12.75 20.45 2.80
C ASP A 83 -12.70 19.99 4.28
N ARG A 84 -12.70 18.68 4.51
CA ARG A 84 -12.51 18.12 5.87
C ARG A 84 -11.17 18.51 6.50
N LEU A 85 -10.10 18.59 5.71
CA LEU A 85 -8.79 19.04 6.20
C LEU A 85 -8.81 20.52 6.57
N ASP A 86 -9.48 21.36 5.79
CA ASP A 86 -9.63 22.78 6.10
C ASP A 86 -10.48 23.00 7.37
N ASP A 87 -11.55 22.24 7.54
CA ASP A 87 -12.38 22.32 8.75
C ASP A 87 -11.65 21.85 10.00
N THR A 88 -10.90 20.74 9.93
CA THR A 88 -10.07 20.29 11.05
C THR A 88 -8.98 21.30 11.37
N ARG A 89 -8.36 21.92 10.36
CA ARG A 89 -7.39 23.01 10.55
C ARG A 89 -8.01 24.22 11.26
N ARG A 90 -9.24 24.62 10.88
CA ARG A 90 -9.97 25.71 11.54
C ARG A 90 -10.31 25.37 12.99
N ALA A 91 -10.79 24.15 13.25
CA ALA A 91 -11.09 23.69 14.60
C ALA A 91 -9.86 23.74 15.51
N LEU A 92 -8.71 23.29 15.02
CA LEU A 92 -7.42 23.37 15.73
C LEU A 92 -7.00 24.82 16.00
N SER A 93 -7.15 25.72 15.02
CA SER A 93 -6.82 27.13 15.24
C SER A 93 -7.73 27.79 16.30
N SER A 94 -9.02 27.42 16.33
CA SER A 94 -9.96 27.93 17.33
C SER A 94 -9.65 27.42 18.75
N THR A 95 -9.18 26.18 18.86
CA THR A 95 -8.78 25.59 20.14
C THR A 95 -7.46 26.18 20.63
N GLU A 96 -6.49 26.38 19.74
CA GLU A 96 -5.25 27.07 20.06
C GLU A 96 -5.51 28.50 20.54
N GLN A 97 -6.40 29.25 19.87
CA GLN A 97 -6.75 30.61 20.27
C GLN A 97 -7.45 30.63 21.64
N LYS A 98 -8.33 29.66 21.92
CA LYS A 98 -8.95 29.50 23.24
C LYS A 98 -7.92 29.20 24.32
N LEU A 99 -6.99 28.28 24.07
CA LEU A 99 -5.87 27.97 24.97
C LEU A 99 -5.02 29.22 25.23
N ARG A 100 -4.65 29.96 24.19
CA ARG A 100 -3.90 31.22 24.32
C ARG A 100 -4.65 32.25 25.17
N SER A 101 -5.97 32.39 25.00
CA SER A 101 -6.77 33.30 25.84
C SER A 101 -6.85 32.82 27.29
N ALA A 102 -7.00 31.52 27.53
CA ALA A 102 -7.04 30.93 28.86
C ALA A 102 -5.70 31.10 29.59
N VAL A 103 -4.57 30.90 28.90
CA VAL A 103 -3.22 31.14 29.45
C VAL A 103 -3.04 32.60 29.85
N ARG A 104 -3.41 33.55 28.99
CA ARG A 104 -3.32 34.98 29.33
C ARG A 104 -4.22 35.36 30.52
N GLN A 105 -5.40 34.74 30.63
CA GLN A 105 -6.29 34.97 31.76
C GLN A 105 -5.72 34.41 33.07
N ALA A 106 -5.07 33.24 33.01
CA ALA A 106 -4.33 32.66 34.13
C ALA A 106 -3.12 33.51 34.54
N GLU A 107 -2.37 34.11 33.60
CA GLU A 107 -1.27 35.02 33.92
C GLU A 107 -1.74 36.36 34.52
N ARG A 108 -2.91 36.86 34.09
CA ARG A 108 -3.52 38.09 34.61
C ARG A 108 -4.12 37.91 36.00
N SER A 109 -4.45 36.67 36.35
CA SER A 109 -4.86 36.25 37.69
C SER A 109 -3.57 35.91 38.44
N GLY A 110 -2.92 36.91 39.04
CA GLY A 110 -1.59 36.77 39.65
C GLY A 110 -1.41 35.52 40.55
N PRO A 111 -0.16 35.12 40.82
CA PRO A 111 0.16 33.79 41.34
C PRO A 111 -0.52 33.52 42.69
N PRO A 112 -1.28 32.43 42.85
CA PRO A 112 -1.47 31.86 44.17
C PRO A 112 -0.16 31.18 44.55
N ALA A 113 0.33 31.50 45.75
CA ALA A 113 1.45 30.85 46.38
C ALA A 113 1.38 29.32 46.20
N ALA A 114 2.52 28.73 45.87
CA ALA A 114 2.69 27.29 45.74
C ALA A 114 2.13 26.53 46.96
N PRO A 115 1.41 25.42 46.73
CA PRO A 115 1.60 24.21 47.49
C PRO A 115 2.46 23.29 46.63
N GLN A 116 3.67 22.98 47.10
CA GLN A 116 4.38 21.78 46.64
C GLN A 116 3.54 20.55 47.05
N PRO A 117 3.08 19.70 46.11
CA PRO A 117 2.61 18.37 46.44
C PRO A 117 3.82 17.43 46.29
N GLN A 118 4.45 17.23 47.43
CA GLN A 118 5.12 16.02 47.90
C GLN A 118 5.22 14.84 46.92
N GLU A 119 6.46 14.33 46.82
CA GLU A 119 6.78 12.96 46.44
C GLU A 119 5.83 11.95 47.10
N LYS A 120 4.95 11.33 46.30
CA LYS A 120 4.48 9.96 46.53
C LYS A 120 4.46 9.22 45.21
N SER A 121 5.44 8.34 45.06
CA SER A 121 5.56 7.31 44.03
C SER A 121 4.24 6.65 43.67
N VAL A 122 3.88 6.62 42.38
CA VAL A 122 3.43 5.40 41.66
C VAL A 122 3.70 5.55 40.15
N SER A 123 4.46 4.60 39.62
CA SER A 123 4.57 4.17 38.22
C SER A 123 5.08 5.14 37.15
N ARG A 124 6.36 4.91 36.77
CA ARG A 124 6.89 4.90 35.40
C ARG A 124 5.84 5.22 34.34
N VAL A 125 5.79 6.49 33.95
CA VAL A 125 5.17 6.92 32.69
C VAL A 125 5.90 6.16 31.58
N PRO A 126 5.22 5.33 30.78
CA PRO A 126 5.79 4.85 29.54
C PRO A 126 6.09 6.09 28.71
N GLU A 127 7.34 6.19 28.29
CA GLU A 127 7.83 7.15 27.30
C GLU A 127 6.78 7.40 26.22
N PRO A 128 6.49 8.68 25.87
CA PRO A 128 5.48 9.00 24.90
C PRO A 128 5.84 8.29 23.58
N ALA A 129 5.05 7.26 23.24
CA ALA A 129 5.13 6.63 21.94
C ALA A 129 5.05 7.76 20.90
N PRO A 130 5.96 7.80 19.91
CA PRO A 130 5.95 8.84 18.89
C PRO A 130 4.55 8.86 18.28
N ALA A 131 3.93 10.03 18.30
CA ALA A 131 2.62 10.26 17.72
C ALA A 131 2.63 9.76 16.27
N SER A 132 2.12 8.54 16.06
CA SER A 132 1.91 7.98 14.74
C SER A 132 0.83 8.83 14.11
N GLY A 133 1.27 9.74 13.23
CA GLY A 133 0.40 10.47 12.33
C GLY A 133 -0.57 9.47 11.69
N TRP A 134 -1.80 9.92 11.47
CA TRP A 134 -2.93 9.11 11.02
C TRP A 134 -2.58 8.34 9.74
N ARG A 135 -1.94 7.18 9.90
CA ARG A 135 -1.62 6.23 8.83
C ARG A 135 -2.84 5.33 8.70
N ARG A 136 -3.28 5.12 7.46
CA ARG A 136 -4.42 4.25 7.14
C ARG A 136 -4.27 2.89 7.86
N PRO A 137 -5.35 2.32 8.42
CA PRO A 137 -5.33 0.94 8.91
C PRO A 137 -4.72 0.02 7.86
N ALA A 138 -3.82 -0.88 8.24
CA ALA A 138 -3.26 -1.84 7.29
C ALA A 138 -4.40 -2.76 6.82
N GLU A 139 -4.44 -3.03 5.51
CA GLU A 139 -5.43 -3.95 4.96
C GLU A 139 -5.14 -5.38 5.46
N PRO A 140 -6.14 -6.13 5.92
CA PRO A 140 -5.99 -7.56 6.19
C PRO A 140 -5.55 -8.28 4.90
N GLY A 141 -4.54 -9.15 4.98
CA GLY A 141 -4.04 -9.84 3.80
C GLY A 141 -2.65 -10.45 3.95
N ALA A 142 -2.08 -10.86 2.83
CA ALA A 142 -0.73 -11.43 2.76
C ALA A 142 0.31 -10.31 2.62
N TYR A 143 1.28 -10.29 3.54
CA TYR A 143 2.41 -9.37 3.54
C TYR A 143 3.70 -10.17 3.43
N GLU A 144 4.71 -9.59 2.78
CA GLU A 144 6.07 -10.11 2.75
C GLU A 144 6.97 -9.28 3.63
N VAL A 145 7.72 -9.94 4.50
CA VAL A 145 8.74 -9.29 5.32
C VAL A 145 9.91 -8.90 4.41
N VAL A 146 10.11 -7.61 4.17
CA VAL A 146 11.20 -7.10 3.31
C VAL A 146 12.51 -6.94 4.10
N ARG A 147 12.43 -6.77 5.42
CA ARG A 147 13.57 -6.61 6.31
C ARG A 147 13.47 -7.63 7.44
N SER A 148 14.60 -8.25 7.81
CA SER A 148 14.57 -9.25 8.89
C SER A 148 14.17 -8.56 10.20
N THR A 149 13.05 -8.97 10.79
CA THR A 149 12.42 -8.29 11.92
C THR A 149 12.02 -9.29 12.99
N SER A 150 11.82 -8.81 14.22
CA SER A 150 11.34 -9.64 15.32
C SER A 150 9.83 -9.48 15.48
N VAL A 151 9.14 -10.58 15.76
CA VAL A 151 7.73 -10.60 16.16
C VAL A 151 7.67 -10.39 17.66
N PHE A 152 6.88 -9.42 18.09
CA PHE A 152 6.67 -9.05 19.49
C PHE A 152 5.31 -9.55 19.98
N ALA A 153 5.19 -9.83 21.28
CA ALA A 153 3.92 -10.29 21.87
C ALA A 153 2.86 -9.18 21.93
N GLU A 154 3.30 -7.94 22.07
CA GLU A 154 2.47 -6.74 22.14
C GLU A 154 2.98 -5.71 21.12
N PRO A 155 2.18 -4.70 20.75
CA PRO A 155 2.59 -3.60 19.88
C PRO A 155 3.57 -2.64 20.58
N SER A 156 4.72 -3.14 21.00
CA SER A 156 5.77 -2.40 21.70
C SER A 156 7.15 -3.02 21.47
N GLU A 157 8.15 -2.18 21.23
CA GLU A 157 9.56 -2.60 21.08
C GLU A 157 10.15 -3.09 22.40
N ALA A 158 9.56 -2.68 23.53
CA ALA A 158 9.92 -3.16 24.86
C ALA A 158 9.26 -4.50 25.23
N SER A 159 8.35 -5.01 24.38
CA SER A 159 7.66 -6.27 24.64
C SER A 159 8.57 -7.48 24.38
N ARG A 160 8.15 -8.64 24.88
CA ARG A 160 8.88 -9.89 24.69
C ARG A 160 8.93 -10.26 23.21
N LYS A 161 10.13 -10.50 22.69
CA LYS A 161 10.33 -11.07 21.36
C LYS A 161 9.86 -12.53 21.36
N VAL A 162 8.84 -12.81 20.56
CA VAL A 162 8.20 -14.11 20.43
C VAL A 162 8.92 -14.95 19.38
N SER A 163 9.32 -14.33 18.26
CA SER A 163 10.03 -15.01 17.19
C SER A 163 10.83 -14.03 16.33
N ALA A 164 11.76 -14.54 15.53
CA ALA A 164 12.49 -13.75 14.54
C ALA A 164 12.10 -14.21 13.13
N VAL A 165 11.72 -13.26 12.29
CA VAL A 165 11.26 -13.50 10.92
C VAL A 165 12.28 -12.92 9.95
N LYS A 166 12.76 -13.76 9.04
CA LYS A 166 13.74 -13.36 8.03
C LYS A 166 13.04 -12.64 6.89
N ARG A 167 13.81 -11.80 6.17
CA ARG A 167 13.35 -11.23 4.90
C ARG A 167 12.88 -12.33 3.93
N GLY A 168 11.88 -12.05 3.12
CA GLY A 168 11.23 -12.98 2.20
C GLY A 168 10.20 -13.91 2.84
N THR A 169 9.94 -13.77 4.15
CA THR A 169 8.93 -14.59 4.82
C THR A 169 7.55 -13.99 4.60
N ARG A 170 6.60 -14.80 4.11
CA ARG A 170 5.20 -14.41 3.97
C ARG A 170 4.45 -14.55 5.29
N VAL A 171 3.73 -13.52 5.68
CA VAL A 171 2.93 -13.46 6.90
C VAL A 171 1.51 -13.01 6.57
N THR A 172 0.53 -13.52 7.31
CA THR A 172 -0.87 -13.09 7.19
C THR A 172 -1.13 -12.02 8.22
N VAL A 173 -1.47 -10.81 7.78
CA VAL A 173 -1.83 -9.71 8.65
C VAL A 173 -3.34 -9.71 8.83
N VAL A 174 -3.79 -9.75 10.08
CA VAL A 174 -5.23 -9.71 10.43
C VAL A 174 -5.71 -8.29 10.72
N GLY A 175 -4.77 -7.39 11.06
CA GLY A 175 -5.07 -6.00 11.35
C GLY A 175 -3.81 -5.21 11.70
N SER A 176 -3.99 -3.94 12.06
CA SER A 176 -2.90 -3.08 12.51
C SER A 176 -3.29 -2.29 13.74
N SER A 177 -2.33 -2.11 14.64
CA SER A 177 -2.42 -1.21 15.78
C SER A 177 -1.33 -0.14 15.63
N GLY A 178 -1.69 1.00 15.04
CA GLY A 178 -0.75 2.07 14.70
C GLY A 178 0.36 1.61 13.73
N GLU A 179 1.60 1.66 14.19
CA GLU A 179 2.81 1.24 13.47
C GLU A 179 3.05 -0.28 13.49
N TRP A 180 2.18 -1.03 14.17
CA TRP A 180 2.30 -2.47 14.35
C TRP A 180 1.29 -3.21 13.48
N LEU A 181 1.77 -4.26 12.80
CA LEU A 181 0.94 -5.20 12.06
C LEU A 181 0.76 -6.45 12.92
N GLU A 182 -0.49 -6.79 13.20
CA GLU A 182 -0.83 -8.03 13.86
C GLU A 182 -0.74 -9.15 12.83
N VAL A 183 0.27 -9.99 12.98
CA VAL A 183 0.55 -11.14 12.13
C VAL A 183 0.12 -12.42 12.81
N ARG A 184 -0.60 -13.24 12.05
CA ARG A 184 -0.94 -14.60 12.42
C ARG A 184 -0.14 -15.57 11.56
N SER A 185 0.57 -16.47 12.21
CA SER A 185 1.31 -17.52 11.51
C SER A 185 0.36 -18.66 11.12
N LYS A 186 0.43 -19.10 9.86
CA LYS A 186 -0.31 -20.27 9.36
C LYS A 186 0.14 -21.59 10.02
N HIS A 187 1.35 -21.63 10.57
CA HIS A 187 2.02 -22.83 11.09
C HIS A 187 1.89 -23.01 12.61
N GLY A 188 0.90 -22.38 13.26
CA GLY A 188 0.62 -22.59 14.69
C GLY A 188 1.52 -21.80 15.66
N ASN A 189 2.34 -20.86 15.17
CA ASN A 189 3.03 -19.94 16.06
C ASN A 189 2.04 -18.94 16.67
N PRO A 190 2.24 -18.53 17.93
CA PRO A 190 1.41 -17.52 18.57
C PRO A 190 1.31 -16.25 17.73
N PRO A 191 0.14 -15.59 17.71
CA PRO A 191 -0.02 -14.31 17.04
C PRO A 191 0.96 -13.30 17.64
N GLY A 192 1.41 -12.36 16.83
CA GLY A 192 2.30 -11.32 17.31
C GLY A 192 2.33 -10.12 16.41
N PHE A 193 3.15 -9.15 16.78
CA PHE A 193 3.19 -7.83 16.17
C PHE A 193 4.55 -7.61 15.51
N ILE A 194 4.55 -7.15 14.26
CA ILE A 194 5.76 -6.70 13.54
C ILE A 194 5.61 -5.23 13.16
N ARG A 195 6.72 -4.51 12.98
CA ARG A 195 6.64 -3.13 12.50
C ARG A 195 6.18 -3.10 11.05
N ARG A 196 5.29 -2.15 10.75
CA ARG A 196 4.76 -1.93 9.39
C ARG A 196 5.86 -1.66 8.37
N ASP A 197 6.90 -0.92 8.75
CA ASP A 197 8.02 -0.59 7.84
C ASP A 197 8.86 -1.80 7.42
N ASP A 198 8.77 -2.92 8.15
CA ASP A 198 9.55 -4.13 7.86
C ASP A 198 8.79 -5.11 6.94
N ALA A 199 7.53 -4.84 6.63
CA ALA A 199 6.67 -5.69 5.81
C ALA A 199 5.99 -4.90 4.69
N MET A 200 6.02 -5.46 3.48
CA MET A 200 5.37 -4.91 2.30
C MET A 200 4.12 -5.73 1.98
N PHE A 201 3.02 -5.03 1.69
CA PHE A 201 1.79 -5.67 1.26
C PHE A 201 2.01 -6.34 -0.11
N LEU A 202 1.66 -7.63 -0.21
CA LEU A 202 1.70 -8.35 -1.47
C LEU A 202 0.31 -8.44 -2.10
N GLU A 203 -0.64 -9.02 -1.38
CA GLU A 203 -1.97 -9.35 -1.91
C GLU A 203 -3.03 -9.31 -0.80
N ARG A 204 -4.25 -8.88 -1.15
CA ARG A 204 -5.42 -8.99 -0.28
C ARG A 204 -5.83 -10.46 -0.21
N THR A 205 -5.91 -11.03 0.98
CA THR A 205 -6.55 -12.34 1.16
C THR A 205 -8.04 -12.09 1.32
N GLU A 206 -8.81 -12.29 0.26
CA GLU A 206 -10.29 -12.31 0.31
C GLU A 206 -10.83 -13.65 0.81
#